data_AF-A0A350ZYM8-F1
#
_entry.id   AF-A0A350ZYM8-F1
#
_cell.length_a   1.000
_cell.length_b   1.000
_cell.length_c   1.000
_cell.angle_alpha   90.00
_cell.angle_beta   90.00
_cell.angle_gamma   90.00
#
_symmetry.space_group_name_H-M   'P 1'
#
loop_
_entity.id
_entity.type
_entity.pdbx_description
1 polymer ?
#
loop_
_entity_poly.entity_id
_entity_poly.type
_entity_poly.pdbx_seq_one_letter_code
_entity_poly.pdbx_strand_id
1 'polypeptide(L)'
;MQETVDWINGWVWSPALVYLCLLVGLYFSIRTRFMQVRHIGEMVQAMFRGKSSAAGVSSFQALTIALSGRVGTGNIAGVATA
;
A
#
# COMPACT_ATOMS: atom_id res chain seq x y z
N MET A 1 28.29 18.36 -2.31
CA MET A 1 26.83 18.28 -2.57
C MET A 1 26.36 16.84 -2.78
N GLN A 2 27.12 15.99 -3.47
CA GLN A 2 26.85 14.54 -3.53
C GLN A 2 26.97 13.86 -2.15
N GLU A 3 28.04 14.09 -1.40
CA GLU A 3 28.19 13.51 -0.04
C GLU A 3 27.04 13.83 0.93
N THR A 4 26.51 15.05 0.90
CA THR A 4 25.35 15.42 1.72
C THR A 4 24.07 14.70 1.31
N VAL A 5 23.89 14.45 0.01
CA VAL A 5 22.75 13.70 -0.52
C VAL A 5 22.88 12.22 -0.19
N ASP A 6 24.09 11.66 -0.30
CA ASP A 6 24.36 10.25 0.00
C ASP A 6 24.24 9.94 1.50
N TRP A 7 24.67 10.87 2.36
CA TRP A 7 24.45 10.78 3.80
C TRP A 7 22.96 10.75 4.13
N ILE A 8 22.16 11.65 3.55
CA ILE A 8 20.70 11.66 3.75
C ILE A 8 20.06 10.37 3.20
N ASN A 9 20.47 9.91 2.02
CA ASN A 9 19.96 8.68 1.43
C ASN A 9 20.24 7.45 2.31
N GLY A 10 21.42 7.38 2.95
CA GLY A 10 21.77 6.31 3.88
C GLY A 10 20.83 6.23 5.09
N TRP A 11 20.27 7.36 5.53
CA TRP A 11 19.27 7.42 6.60
C TRP A 11 17.84 7.17 6.10
N VAL A 12 17.44 7.81 4.99
CA VAL A 12 16.08 7.75 4.45
C VAL A 12 15.76 6.37 3.87
N TRP A 13 16.68 5.78 3.12
CA TRP A 13 16.52 4.45 2.51
C TRP A 13 17.17 3.35 3.35
N SER A 14 17.40 3.61 4.64
CA SER A 14 17.98 2.63 5.55
C SER A 14 17.09 1.38 5.67
N PRO A 15 17.67 0.17 5.77
CA PRO A 15 16.92 -1.05 6.11
C PRO A 15 16.05 -0.89 7.38
N ALA A 16 16.46 -0.01 8.31
CA ALA A 16 15.68 0.31 9.50
C ALA A 16 14.27 0.82 9.18
N LEU A 17 14.10 1.64 8.13
CA LEU A 17 12.79 2.12 7.70
C LEU A 17 11.91 0.97 7.20
N VAL A 18 12.49 0.03 6.46
CA VAL A 18 11.80 -1.16 5.96
C VAL A 18 11.31 -2.03 7.13
N TYR A 19 12.18 -2.31 8.10
CA TYR A 19 11.80 -3.08 9.29
C TYR A 19 10.73 -2.37 10.13
N LEU A 20 10.81 -1.04 10.28
CA LEU A 20 9.81 -0.27 11.00
C LEU A 20 8.43 -0.39 10.32
N CYS A 21 8.37 -0.21 9.00
CA CYS A 21 7.13 -0.35 8.23
C CYS A 21 6.53 -1.77 8.36
N LEU A 22 7.37 -2.81 8.29
CA LEU A 22 6.94 -4.19 8.47
C LEU A 22 6.38 -4.45 9.88
N LEU A 23 7.07 -3.97 10.93
CA LEU A 23 6.64 -4.14 12.31
C LEU A 23 5.31 -3.43 12.58
N VAL A 24 5.15 -2.21 12.08
CA VAL A 24 3.89 -1.46 12.21
C VAL A 24 2.75 -2.18 11.48
N GLY A 25 2.99 -2.66 10.26
CA GLY A 25 2.01 -3.44 9.50
C GLY A 25 1.61 -4.73 10.21
N LEU A 26 2.58 -5.46 10.76
CA LEU A 26 2.34 -6.68 11.52
C LEU A 26 1.59 -6.40 12.83
N TYR A 27 1.98 -5.36 13.55
CA TYR A 27 1.31 -4.93 14.78
C TYR A 27 -0.18 -4.65 14.53
N PHE A 28 -0.49 -3.83 13.52
CA PHE A 28 -1.89 -3.55 13.16
C PHE A 28 -2.62 -4.79 12.67
N SER A 29 -1.96 -5.67 11.93
CA SER A 29 -2.54 -6.95 11.48
C SER A 29 -2.93 -7.83 12.67
N ILE A 30 -2.04 -8.04 13.64
CA ILE A 30 -2.31 -8.86 14.83
C ILE A 30 -3.39 -8.22 15.69
N ARG A 31 -3.28 -6.91 15.96
CA ARG A 31 -4.22 -6.16 16.81
C ARG A 31 -5.63 -6.14 16.22
N THR A 32 -5.76 -6.11 14.88
CA THR A 32 -7.06 -6.19 14.19
C THR A 32 -7.52 -7.62 13.89
N ARG A 33 -6.78 -8.64 14.37
CA ARG A 33 -7.03 -10.07 14.12
C ARG A 33 -7.09 -10.40 12.62
N PHE A 34 -6.08 -9.93 11.88
CA PHE A 34 -5.93 -10.08 10.43
C PHE A 34 -7.19 -9.68 9.68
N MET A 35 -7.71 -8.48 9.97
CA MET A 35 -8.92 -7.94 9.33
C MET A 35 -8.85 -8.02 7.81
N GLN A 36 -7.68 -7.74 7.20
CA GLN A 36 -7.50 -7.84 5.76
C GLN A 36 -7.82 -9.21 5.17
N VAL A 37 -7.65 -10.31 5.92
CA VAL A 37 -8.02 -11.66 5.48
C VAL A 37 -9.47 -11.98 5.84
N ARG A 38 -9.89 -11.61 7.06
CA ARG A 38 -11.23 -11.92 7.58
C ARG A 38 -12.36 -11.23 6.81
N HIS A 39 -12.15 -10.01 6.36
CA HIS A 39 -13.19 -9.18 5.73
C HIS A 39 -13.03 -8.99 4.23
N ILE A 40 -12.07 -9.66 3.58
CA ILE A 40 -11.82 -9.44 2.14
C ILE A 40 -13.06 -9.70 1.28
N GLY A 41 -13.88 -10.70 1.62
CA GLY A 41 -15.12 -11.01 0.89
C GLY A 41 -16.17 -9.89 1.01
N GLU A 42 -16.35 -9.35 2.22
CA GLU A 42 -17.25 -8.22 2.45
C GLU A 42 -16.75 -6.95 1.75
N MET A 43 -15.43 -6.71 1.78
CA MET A 43 -14.80 -5.59 1.07
C MET A 43 -15.07 -5.67 -0.44
N VAL A 44 -14.82 -6.83 -1.06
CA VAL A 44 -15.10 -7.06 -2.49
C VAL A 44 -16.59 -6.85 -2.79
N GLN A 45 -17.48 -7.41 -1.97
CA GLN A 45 -18.92 -7.23 -2.16
C GLN A 45 -19.34 -5.76 -2.05
N ALA A 46 -18.82 -5.02 -1.07
CA ALA A 46 -19.09 -3.60 -0.86
C ALA A 46 -18.54 -2.72 -2.00
N MET A 47 -17.45 -3.14 -2.65
CA MET A 47 -16.90 -2.44 -3.80
C MET A 47 -17.77 -2.56 -5.05
N PHE A 48 -18.29 -3.76 -5.33
CA PHE A 48 -19.14 -4.01 -6.51
C PHE A 48 -20.60 -3.60 -6.30
N ARG A 49 -21.10 -3.63 -5.06
CA ARG A 49 -22.47 -3.22 -4.72
C ARG A 49 -22.57 -1.79 -4.19
N GLY A 50 -21.44 -1.12 -4.00
CA GLY A 50 -21.36 0.24 -3.48
C GLY A 50 -22.01 1.25 -4.42
N LYS A 51 -22.97 2.02 -3.90
CA LYS A 51 -23.61 3.12 -4.63
C LYS A 51 -22.63 4.28 -4.79
N SER A 52 -22.92 5.18 -5.73
CA SER A 52 -22.17 6.44 -5.90
C SER A 52 -22.03 7.16 -4.56
N SER A 53 -20.80 7.51 -4.18
CA SER A 53 -20.54 8.35 -3.01
C SER A 53 -20.94 9.80 -3.31
N ALA A 54 -21.27 10.58 -2.28
CA ALA A 54 -21.51 12.02 -2.43
C ALA A 54 -20.33 12.77 -3.07
N ALA A 55 -19.13 12.18 -3.05
CA ALA A 55 -17.93 12.66 -3.72
C ALA A 55 -17.88 12.44 -5.25
N GLY A 56 -18.94 11.88 -5.86
CA GLY A 56 -19.08 11.76 -7.32
C GLY A 56 -18.35 10.59 -7.97
N VAL A 57 -17.65 9.75 -7.21
CA VAL A 57 -16.99 8.52 -7.68
C VAL A 57 -17.48 7.29 -6.89
N SER A 58 -17.64 6.16 -7.56
CA SER A 58 -17.99 4.89 -6.92
C SER A 58 -16.79 4.28 -6.18
N SER A 59 -17.05 3.40 -5.22
CA SER A 59 -15.99 2.67 -4.49
C SER A 59 -15.06 1.90 -5.42
N PHE A 60 -15.59 1.35 -6.51
CA PHE A 60 -14.78 0.69 -7.54
C PHE A 60 -13.89 1.67 -8.30
N GLN A 61 -14.43 2.82 -8.73
CA GLN A 61 -13.64 3.86 -9.41
C GLN A 61 -12.51 4.38 -8.53
N ALA A 62 -12.79 4.63 -7.24
CA ALA A 62 -11.77 5.07 -6.29
C ALA A 62 -10.63 4.04 -6.15
N LEU A 63 -10.95 2.73 -6.12
CA LEU A 63 -9.93 1.69 -6.14
C LEU A 63 -9.12 1.72 -7.43
N THR A 64 -9.77 1.77 -8.60
CA THR A 64 -9.05 1.77 -9.88
C THR A 64 -8.08 2.94 -9.99
N ILE A 65 -8.48 4.13 -9.53
CA ILE A 65 -7.60 5.31 -9.46
C ILE A 65 -6.40 5.04 -8.54
N ALA A 66 -6.65 4.51 -7.33
CA ALA A 66 -5.60 4.21 -6.36
C ALA A 66 -4.65 3.09 -6.82
N LEU A 67 -5.15 2.09 -7.57
CA LEU A 67 -4.37 1.01 -8.16
C LEU A 67 -3.51 1.52 -9.31
N SER A 68 -4.06 2.38 -10.18
CA SER A 68 -3.31 2.97 -11.29
C SER A 68 -2.06 3.73 -10.82
N GLY A 69 -2.10 4.34 -9.62
CA GLY A 69 -0.94 5.02 -9.05
C GLY A 69 0.10 4.10 -8.40
N ARG A 70 -0.25 2.84 -8.12
CA ARG A 70 0.64 1.86 -7.44
C ARG A 70 1.15 0.76 -8.35
N VAL A 71 0.43 0.45 -9.43
CA VAL A 71 0.87 -0.52 -10.45
C VAL A 71 1.78 0.20 -11.43
N GLY A 72 3.06 -0.19 -11.47
CA GLY A 72 4.03 0.45 -12.35
C GLY A 72 5.23 -0.44 -12.63
N THR A 73 6.16 0.10 -13.42
CA THR A 73 7.40 -0.58 -13.84
C THR A 73 8.22 -1.07 -12.66
N GLY A 74 8.21 -0.33 -11.54
CA GLY A 74 8.90 -0.72 -10.30
C GLY A 74 8.43 -2.05 -9.72
N ASN A 75 7.13 -2.36 -9.75
CA ASN A 75 6.63 -3.65 -9.27
C ASN A 75 6.99 -4.79 -10.23
N ILE A 76 6.96 -4.53 -11.54
CA ILE A 76 7.25 -5.55 -12.56
C ILE A 76 8.75 -5.88 -12.57
N ALA A 77 9.59 -4.85 -12.67
CA ALA A 77 11.05 -5.00 -12.65
C ALA A 77 11.54 -5.50 -11.29
N GLY A 78 10.93 -5.03 -10.20
CA GLY A 78 11.24 -5.48 -8.84
C GLY A 78 11.00 -6.98 -8.67
N VAL A 79 9.86 -7.52 -9.12
CA VAL A 79 9.59 -8.97 -9.05
C VAL A 79 10.50 -9.77 -9.98
N ALA A 80 10.90 -9.22 -11.12
CA ALA A 80 11.82 -9.89 -12.03
C ALA A 80 13.28 -9.91 -11.53
N THR A 81 13.64 -9.04 -10.59
CA THR A 81 15.01 -8.89 -10.06
C THR A 81 15.19 -9.43 -8.65
N ALA A 82 14.10 -9.52 -7.87
CA ALA A 82 14.05 -10.18 -6.56
C ALA A 82 14.05 -11.70 -6.67
#